data_AF-A0A327P089-F1
#
_entry.id   AF-A0A327P089-F1
#
_cell.length_a   1.000
_cell.length_b   1.000
_cell.length_c   1.000
_cell.angle_alpha   90.00
_cell.angle_beta   90.00
_cell.angle_gamma   90.00
#
_symmetry.space_group_name_H-M   'P 1'
#
loop_
_entity.id
_entity.type
_entity.pdbx_description
1 polymer ?
#
loop_
_entity_poly.entity_id
_entity_poly.type
_entity_poly.pdbx_seq_one_letter_code
_entity_poly.pdbx_strand_id
1 'polypeptide(L)'
;MRNPFSKTYTEAEENMFHFLGQIKFFENLKEKEMARFIPAMHHRKYVKDEVVFFSKDPSQALYLVKSGEISLTIDIKDNFETILEIKRGEAFGENSLIENAKRTYTALIVSDEAELIVIPHFAMQEIFDSNPKIKAKMMTSLAEYYNQNNQRLFRSYRESFGFFSLRQMFE
;
A
#
# COMPACT_ATOMS: atom_id res chain seq x y z
N MET A 1 29.43 -7.72 -21.26
CA MET A 1 30.27 -6.66 -20.65
C MET A 1 29.37 -5.77 -19.80
N ARG A 2 29.67 -5.60 -18.50
CA ARG A 2 28.99 -4.59 -17.66
C ARG A 2 29.37 -3.20 -18.17
N ASN A 3 28.39 -2.33 -18.38
CA ASN A 3 28.62 -0.95 -18.83
C ASN A 3 29.27 -0.15 -17.69
N PRO A 4 30.52 0.34 -17.82
CA PRO A 4 31.22 1.06 -16.75
C PRO A 4 30.60 2.43 -16.40
N PHE A 5 29.63 2.91 -17.18
CA PHE A 5 28.90 4.16 -16.93
C PHE A 5 27.50 3.93 -16.34
N SER A 6 27.10 2.69 -16.07
CA SER A 6 25.83 2.44 -15.38
C SER A 6 25.91 2.92 -13.94
N LYS A 7 24.89 3.66 -13.49
CA LYS A 7 24.74 4.05 -12.08
C LYS A 7 24.93 2.81 -11.20
N THR A 8 25.90 2.88 -10.29
CA THR A 8 26.16 1.83 -9.30
C THR A 8 25.32 2.14 -8.07
N TYR A 9 24.68 1.12 -7.50
CA TYR A 9 23.91 1.24 -6.27
C TYR A 9 24.71 0.66 -5.11
N THR A 10 24.48 1.20 -3.92
CA THR A 10 25.02 0.65 -2.68
C THR A 10 24.32 -0.67 -2.33
N GLU A 11 24.95 -1.52 -1.53
CA GLU A 11 24.33 -2.77 -1.05
C GLU A 11 23.00 -2.51 -0.31
N ALA A 12 22.91 -1.40 0.43
CA ALA A 12 21.68 -0.99 1.09
C ALA A 12 20.56 -0.64 0.09
N GLU A 13 20.89 0.04 -1.00
CA GLU A 13 19.93 0.34 -2.08
C GLU A 13 19.49 -0.94 -2.80
N GLU A 14 20.41 -1.85 -3.11
CA GLU A 14 20.08 -3.14 -3.74
C GLU A 14 19.12 -3.97 -2.87
N ASN A 15 19.40 -4.05 -1.57
CA ASN A 15 18.50 -4.71 -0.61
C ASN A 15 17.12 -4.03 -0.55
N MET A 16 17.08 -2.70 -0.62
CA MET A 16 15.82 -1.95 -0.67
C MET A 16 15.05 -2.22 -1.97
N PHE A 17 15.72 -2.29 -3.12
CA PHE A 17 15.04 -2.61 -4.39
C PHE A 17 14.48 -4.03 -4.39
N HIS A 18 15.21 -4.99 -3.80
CA HIS A 18 14.68 -6.34 -3.62
C HIS A 18 13.42 -6.34 -2.76
N PHE A 19 13.42 -5.61 -1.63
CA PHE A 19 12.23 -5.45 -0.79
C PHE A 19 11.06 -4.79 -1.54
N LEU A 20 11.31 -3.68 -2.25
CA LEU A 20 10.30 -2.98 -3.03
C LEU A 20 9.73 -3.87 -4.15
N GLY A 21 10.57 -4.65 -4.82
CA GLY A 21 10.12 -5.57 -5.88
C GLY A 21 9.12 -6.64 -5.41
N GLN A 22 9.05 -6.92 -4.11
CA GLN A 22 8.06 -7.83 -3.52
C GLN A 22 6.71 -7.17 -3.27
N ILE A 23 6.67 -5.83 -3.23
CA ILE A 23 5.45 -5.08 -2.93
C ILE A 23 4.64 -4.88 -4.22
N LYS A 24 3.34 -5.23 -4.16
CA LYS A 24 2.41 -5.20 -5.31
C LYS A 24 2.48 -3.91 -6.15
N PHE A 25 2.59 -2.74 -5.52
CA PHE A 25 2.60 -1.45 -6.23
C PHE A 25 3.95 -1.08 -6.87
N PHE A 26 5.02 -1.82 -6.56
CA PHE A 26 6.38 -1.59 -7.04
C PHE A 26 6.88 -2.73 -7.94
N GLU A 27 6.19 -3.86 -8.01
CA GLU A 27 6.60 -5.10 -8.70
C GLU A 27 6.99 -4.89 -10.18
N ASN A 28 6.39 -3.91 -10.86
CA ASN A 28 6.61 -3.62 -12.29
C ASN A 28 7.67 -2.51 -12.53
N LEU A 29 8.22 -1.93 -11.46
CA LEU A 29 9.25 -0.92 -11.54
C LEU A 29 10.64 -1.55 -11.67
N LYS A 30 11.50 -0.93 -12.45
CA LYS A 30 12.93 -1.26 -12.51
C LYS A 30 13.64 -0.60 -11.32
N GLU A 31 14.80 -1.10 -10.93
CA GLU A 31 15.63 -0.51 -9.86
C GLU A 31 15.88 0.99 -10.06
N LYS A 32 16.16 1.44 -11.30
CA LYS A 32 16.31 2.87 -11.63
C LYS A 32 15.05 3.70 -11.35
N GLU A 33 13.88 3.11 -11.51
CA GLU A 33 12.59 3.74 -11.23
C GLU A 33 12.32 3.72 -9.71
N MET A 34 12.58 2.59 -9.03
CA MET A 34 12.49 2.48 -7.56
C MET A 34 13.42 3.45 -6.83
N ALA A 35 14.63 3.68 -7.36
CA ALA A 35 15.61 4.62 -6.83
C ALA A 35 15.08 6.05 -6.70
N ARG A 36 14.02 6.43 -7.43
CA ARG A 36 13.37 7.74 -7.32
C ARG A 36 12.59 7.91 -6.01
N PHE A 37 12.14 6.81 -5.41
CA PHE A 37 11.35 6.84 -4.18
C PHE A 37 12.21 6.86 -2.91
N ILE A 38 13.46 6.39 -2.98
CA ILE A 38 14.38 6.29 -1.83
C ILE A 38 14.46 7.61 -1.02
N PRO A 39 14.61 8.80 -1.64
CA PRO A 39 14.70 10.05 -0.88
C PRO A 39 13.38 10.45 -0.18
N ALA A 40 12.24 9.93 -0.65
CA ALA A 40 10.92 10.22 -0.12
C ALA A 40 10.46 9.20 0.94
N MET A 41 11.27 8.19 1.24
CA MET A 41 10.94 7.14 2.20
C MET A 41 11.25 7.59 3.63
N HIS A 42 10.23 7.55 4.49
CA HIS A 42 10.37 7.83 5.91
C HIS A 42 10.17 6.56 6.72
N HIS A 43 11.19 6.18 7.50
CA HIS A 43 11.08 5.06 8.44
C HIS A 43 10.32 5.51 9.70
N ARG A 44 9.28 4.76 10.06
CA ARG A 44 8.49 4.96 11.27
C ARG A 44 8.44 3.67 12.06
N LYS A 45 8.64 3.79 13.37
CA LYS A 45 8.45 2.71 14.33
C LYS A 45 7.14 2.96 15.06
N TYR A 46 6.42 1.88 15.29
CA TYR A 46 5.21 1.87 16.07
C TYR A 46 5.27 0.75 17.11
N VAL A 47 4.50 0.92 18.17
CA VAL A 47 4.27 -0.12 19.18
C VAL A 47 2.83 -0.61 19.12
N LYS A 48 2.57 -1.73 19.80
CA LYS A 48 1.24 -2.33 19.90
C LYS A 48 0.16 -1.31 20.26
N ASP A 49 -1.02 -1.50 19.69
CA ASP A 49 -2.23 -0.70 19.90
C ASP A 49 -2.16 0.74 19.36
N GLU A 50 -1.05 1.15 18.72
CA GLU A 50 -0.99 2.42 18.00
C GLU A 50 -1.81 2.39 16.71
N VAL A 51 -2.55 3.46 16.47
CA VAL A 51 -3.30 3.68 15.23
C VAL A 51 -2.41 4.41 14.23
N VAL A 52 -2.23 3.82 13.04
CA VAL A 52 -1.47 4.44 11.94
C VAL A 52 -2.31 5.53 11.25
N PHE A 53 -3.60 5.27 11.04
CA PHE A 53 -4.59 6.24 10.60
C PHE A 53 -6.01 5.73 10.87
N PHE A 54 -6.98 6.64 10.93
CA PHE A 54 -8.38 6.30 11.05
C PHE A 54 -9.08 6.27 9.69
N SER A 55 -10.17 5.50 9.62
CA SER A 55 -11.10 5.58 8.49
C SER A 55 -11.59 7.02 8.29
N LYS A 56 -11.81 7.40 7.03
CA LYS A 56 -12.24 8.75 6.58
C LYS A 56 -11.19 9.86 6.69
N ASP A 57 -10.04 9.62 7.29
CA ASP A 57 -8.92 10.58 7.26
C ASP A 57 -8.49 10.87 5.82
N PRO A 58 -7.92 12.07 5.54
CA PRO A 58 -7.26 12.33 4.26
C PRO A 58 -6.18 11.28 3.95
N SER A 59 -6.20 10.72 2.74
CA SER A 59 -5.25 9.67 2.36
C SER A 59 -3.93 10.28 1.85
N GLN A 60 -3.04 10.61 2.79
CA GLN A 60 -1.83 11.39 2.50
C GLN A 60 -0.53 10.59 2.39
N ALA A 61 -0.57 9.25 2.48
CA ALA A 61 0.64 8.42 2.38
C ALA A 61 0.34 6.96 2.06
N LEU A 62 1.28 6.31 1.38
CA LEU A 62 1.37 4.87 1.22
C LEU A 62 2.29 4.29 2.30
N TYR A 63 1.92 3.15 2.88
CA TYR A 63 2.69 2.48 3.92
C TYR A 63 3.17 1.12 3.44
N LEU A 64 4.45 0.83 3.66
CA LEU A 64 5.08 -0.45 3.34
C LEU A 64 5.51 -1.13 4.64
N VAL A 65 5.15 -2.38 4.84
CA VAL A 65 5.45 -3.11 6.08
C VAL A 65 6.81 -3.77 5.97
N LYS A 66 7.78 -3.26 6.75
CA LYS A 66 9.13 -3.82 6.84
C LYS A 66 9.20 -4.93 7.90
N SER A 67 8.48 -4.77 9.01
CA SER A 67 8.26 -5.79 10.04
C SER A 67 7.04 -5.47 10.88
N GLY A 68 6.51 -6.47 11.59
CA GLY A 68 5.30 -6.35 12.39
C GLY A 68 4.05 -6.82 11.67
N GLU A 69 2.92 -6.69 12.36
CA GLU A 69 1.59 -7.10 11.91
C GLU A 69 0.58 -5.97 12.17
N ILE A 70 -0.21 -5.67 11.15
CA ILE A 70 -1.16 -4.56 11.13
C ILE A 70 -2.54 -5.13 10.84
N SER A 71 -3.53 -4.76 11.64
CA SER A 71 -4.93 -5.07 11.40
C SER A 71 -5.60 -3.90 10.71
N LEU A 72 -6.30 -4.17 9.61
CA LEU A 72 -7.18 -3.23 8.94
C LEU A 72 -8.61 -3.51 9.39
N THR A 73 -9.27 -2.49 9.95
CA THR A 73 -10.59 -2.63 10.55
C THR A 73 -11.60 -1.65 9.93
N ILE A 74 -12.87 -2.05 9.96
CA ILE A 74 -14.00 -1.18 9.63
C ILE A 74 -14.98 -1.10 10.79
N ASP A 75 -15.66 0.04 10.88
CA ASP A 75 -16.66 0.28 11.93
C ASP A 75 -17.99 -0.35 11.52
N ILE A 76 -18.55 -1.20 12.37
CA ILE A 76 -19.88 -1.80 12.20
C ILE A 76 -20.69 -1.57 13.47
N LYS A 77 -21.57 -0.55 13.42
CA LYS A 77 -22.33 -0.06 14.58
C LYS A 77 -21.37 0.30 15.72
N ASP A 78 -21.38 -0.47 16.81
CA ASP A 78 -20.58 -0.26 18.01
C ASP A 78 -19.35 -1.20 18.09
N ASN A 79 -19.08 -1.96 17.03
CA ASN A 79 -17.96 -2.91 16.95
C ASN A 79 -16.99 -2.56 15.82
N PHE A 80 -15.75 -3.05 15.95
CA PHE A 80 -14.76 -3.05 14.88
C PHE A 80 -14.65 -4.46 14.30
N GLU A 81 -14.76 -4.58 12.98
CA GLU A 81 -14.48 -5.83 12.28
C GLU A 81 -13.12 -5.75 11.60
N THR A 82 -12.25 -6.72 11.87
CA THR A 82 -11.00 -6.90 11.12
C THR A 82 -11.32 -7.45 9.73
N ILE A 83 -10.97 -6.70 8.69
CA ILE A 83 -11.20 -7.10 7.29
C ILE A 83 -9.95 -7.73 6.65
N LEU A 84 -8.76 -7.40 7.16
CA LEU A 84 -7.50 -7.87 6.61
C LEU A 84 -6.36 -7.70 7.61
N GLU A 85 -5.50 -8.70 7.71
CA GLU A 85 -4.20 -8.59 8.39
C GLU A 85 -3.11 -8.38 7.33
N ILE A 86 -2.23 -7.41 7.58
CA ILE A 86 -1.11 -7.04 6.69
C ILE A 86 0.21 -7.35 7.39
N LYS A 87 1.12 -7.96 6.66
CA LYS A 87 2.42 -8.46 7.16
C LYS A 87 3.57 -7.92 6.31
N ARG A 88 4.78 -8.29 6.70
CA ARG A 88 6.01 -7.89 5.99
C ARG A 88 5.93 -8.15 4.48
N GLY A 89 6.36 -7.16 3.70
CA GLY A 89 6.39 -7.24 2.24
C GLY A 89 5.08 -6.81 1.57
N GLU A 90 4.07 -6.45 2.36
CA GLU A 90 2.81 -5.90 1.88
C GLU A 90 2.75 -4.39 2.07
N ALA A 91 1.81 -3.76 1.36
CA ALA A 91 1.54 -2.35 1.46
C ALA A 91 0.06 -2.10 1.74
N PHE A 92 -0.23 -1.00 2.44
CA PHE A 92 -1.59 -0.57 2.76
C PHE A 92 -1.70 0.95 2.68
N GLY A 93 -2.94 1.44 2.63
CA GLY A 93 -3.21 2.85 2.36
C GLY A 93 -3.01 3.22 0.89
N GLU A 94 -3.21 2.25 -0.01
CA GLU A 94 -3.05 2.33 -1.46
C GLU A 94 -3.97 3.35 -2.13
N ASN A 95 -5.12 3.65 -1.51
CA ASN A 95 -5.98 4.75 -1.92
C ASN A 95 -5.26 6.12 -1.92
N SER A 96 -4.13 6.25 -1.21
CA SER A 96 -3.26 7.44 -1.31
C SER A 96 -2.61 7.62 -2.68
N LEU A 97 -2.66 6.63 -3.57
CA LEU A 97 -2.22 6.81 -4.96
C LEU A 97 -3.25 7.58 -5.81
N ILE A 98 -4.47 7.76 -5.30
CA ILE A 98 -5.58 8.48 -5.95
C ILE A 98 -5.68 9.88 -5.36
N GLU A 99 -5.88 10.89 -6.20
CA GLU A 99 -6.05 12.27 -5.77
C GLU A 99 -7.31 12.45 -4.92
N ASN A 100 -7.19 13.24 -3.85
CA ASN A 100 -8.29 13.59 -2.93
C ASN A 100 -9.01 12.39 -2.29
N ALA A 101 -8.36 11.22 -2.25
CA ALA A 101 -8.91 10.05 -1.60
C ALA A 101 -8.93 10.18 -0.07
N LYS A 102 -9.84 9.44 0.56
CA LYS A 102 -9.92 9.26 2.02
C LYS A 102 -9.61 7.82 2.37
N ARG A 103 -9.16 7.58 3.61
CA ARG A 103 -8.98 6.23 4.15
C ARG A 103 -10.30 5.48 4.18
N THR A 104 -10.28 4.24 3.75
CA THR A 104 -11.46 3.35 3.65
C THR A 104 -11.61 2.43 4.86
N TYR A 105 -10.57 2.30 5.67
CA TYR A 105 -10.47 1.48 6.87
C TYR A 105 -9.55 2.17 7.89
N THR A 106 -9.58 1.72 9.13
CA THR A 106 -8.64 2.10 10.19
C THR A 106 -7.47 1.09 10.19
N ALA A 107 -6.24 1.54 10.43
CA ALA A 107 -5.06 0.68 10.49
C ALA A 107 -4.46 0.70 11.91
N LEU A 108 -4.41 -0.46 12.56
CA LEU A 108 -3.98 -0.64 13.95
C LEU A 108 -2.78 -1.61 14.02
N ILE A 109 -1.78 -1.28 14.83
CA ILE A 109 -0.64 -2.16 15.08
C ILE A 109 -1.03 -3.26 16.08
N VAL A 110 -0.82 -4.53 15.68
CA VAL A 110 -1.20 -5.70 16.48
C VAL A 110 0.01 -6.37 17.13
N SER A 111 1.17 -6.33 16.46
CA SER A 111 2.44 -6.82 16.98
C SER A 111 3.01 -5.89 18.05
N ASP A 112 3.89 -6.41 18.93
CA ASP A 112 4.54 -5.61 19.97
C ASP A 112 5.32 -4.41 19.40
N GLU A 113 6.00 -4.62 18.27
CA GLU A 113 6.69 -3.57 17.51
C GLU A 113 6.43 -3.74 16.01
N ALA A 114 6.33 -2.62 15.29
CA ALA A 114 6.24 -2.60 13.83
C ALA A 114 7.17 -1.53 13.22
N GLU A 115 7.80 -1.86 12.09
CA GLU A 115 8.55 -0.89 11.29
C GLU A 115 7.85 -0.69 9.94
N LEU A 116 7.48 0.56 9.67
CA LEU A 116 6.86 0.96 8.42
C LEU A 116 7.78 1.90 7.64
N ILE A 117 7.72 1.78 6.31
CA ILE A 117 8.23 2.80 5.40
C ILE A 117 7.03 3.60 4.90
N VAL A 118 7.05 4.90 5.11
CA VAL A 118 5.97 5.83 4.74
C VAL A 118 6.43 6.64 3.55
N ILE A 119 5.64 6.63 2.48
CA ILE A 119 5.87 7.44 1.28
C ILE A 119 4.72 8.46 1.18
N PRO A 120 4.99 9.75 1.38
CA PRO A 120 3.95 10.79 1.33
C PRO A 120 3.34 10.93 -0.07
N HIS A 121 2.03 11.21 -0.12
CA HIS A 121 1.27 11.42 -1.35
C HIS A 121 1.90 12.52 -2.22
N PHE A 122 2.26 13.67 -1.64
CA PHE A 122 2.86 14.77 -2.40
C PHE A 122 4.14 14.34 -3.11
N ALA A 123 5.01 13.57 -2.43
CA ALA A 123 6.26 13.09 -3.01
C ALA A 123 6.01 12.05 -4.12
N MET A 124 4.99 11.19 -3.96
CA MET A 124 4.55 10.30 -5.05
C MET A 124 4.07 11.08 -6.26
N GLN A 125 3.28 12.15 -6.07
CA GLN A 125 2.83 13.00 -7.17
C GLN A 125 4.00 13.70 -7.88
N GLU A 126 4.97 14.25 -7.15
CA GLU A 126 6.17 14.84 -7.76
C GLU A 126 6.96 13.82 -8.63
N ILE A 127 7.08 12.58 -8.16
CA ILE A 127 7.71 11.49 -8.93
C ILE A 127 6.88 11.15 -10.17
N PHE A 128 5.56 11.11 -10.04
CA PHE A 128 4.62 10.79 -11.12
C PHE A 128 4.62 11.85 -12.22
N ASP A 129 4.62 13.12 -11.83
CA ASP A 129 4.63 14.27 -12.75
C ASP A 129 5.94 14.32 -13.54
N SER A 130 7.06 14.06 -12.87
CA SER A 130 8.38 14.02 -13.52
C SER A 130 8.65 12.71 -14.27
N ASN A 131 7.90 11.63 -14.01
CA ASN A 131 8.09 10.32 -14.64
C ASN A 131 6.74 9.63 -14.96
N PRO A 132 6.05 10.01 -16.05
CA PRO A 132 4.74 9.44 -16.39
C PRO A 132 4.73 7.92 -16.58
N LYS A 133 5.86 7.32 -16.97
CA LYS A 133 6.00 5.85 -17.07
C LYS A 133 5.92 5.16 -15.71
N ILE A 134 6.47 5.78 -14.66
CA ILE A 134 6.36 5.26 -13.28
C ILE A 134 4.90 5.32 -12.85
N LYS A 135 4.23 6.47 -13.06
CA LYS A 135 2.80 6.64 -12.79
C LYS A 135 1.98 5.55 -13.48
N ALA A 136 2.16 5.38 -14.78
CA ALA A 136 1.43 4.38 -15.56
C ALA A 136 1.58 2.96 -14.99
N LYS A 137 2.81 2.53 -14.69
CA LYS A 137 3.08 1.20 -14.11
C LYS A 137 2.43 1.00 -12.74
N MET A 138 2.58 1.97 -11.84
CA MET A 138 1.97 1.87 -10.50
C MET A 138 0.44 1.91 -10.58
N MET A 139 -0.12 2.70 -11.49
CA MET A 139 -1.56 2.75 -11.73
C MET A 139 -2.10 1.47 -12.36
N THR A 140 -1.35 0.83 -13.25
CA THR A 140 -1.67 -0.53 -13.71
C THR A 140 -1.71 -1.52 -12.54
N SER A 141 -0.68 -1.53 -11.69
CA SER A 141 -0.65 -2.41 -10.50
C SER A 141 -1.82 -2.13 -9.53
N LEU A 142 -2.22 -0.86 -9.34
CA LEU A 142 -3.38 -0.50 -8.54
C LEU A 142 -4.70 -0.97 -9.17
N ALA A 143 -4.87 -0.79 -10.47
CA ALA A 143 -6.06 -1.25 -11.19
C ALA A 143 -6.20 -2.78 -11.13
N GLU A 144 -5.10 -3.51 -11.30
CA GLU A 144 -5.06 -4.97 -11.14
C GLU A 144 -5.41 -5.39 -9.71
N TYR A 145 -4.86 -4.70 -8.70
CA TYR A 145 -5.17 -4.94 -7.29
C TYR A 145 -6.67 -4.80 -7.02
N TYR A 146 -7.30 -3.71 -7.44
CA TYR A 146 -8.74 -3.52 -7.27
C TYR A 146 -9.58 -4.52 -8.08
N ASN A 147 -9.16 -4.88 -9.29
CA ASN A 147 -9.85 -5.90 -10.08
C ASN A 147 -9.84 -7.26 -9.36
N GLN A 148 -8.70 -7.66 -8.79
CA GLN A 148 -8.59 -8.88 -8.00
C GLN A 148 -9.45 -8.83 -6.73
N ASN A 149 -9.46 -7.69 -6.02
CA ASN A 149 -10.29 -7.51 -4.84
C ASN A 149 -11.79 -7.57 -5.17
N ASN A 150 -12.23 -6.96 -6.26
CA ASN A 150 -13.62 -7.07 -6.73
C ASN A 150 -14.00 -8.53 -7.07
N GLN A 151 -13.10 -9.28 -7.72
CA GLN A 151 -13.34 -10.69 -7.99
C GLN A 151 -13.45 -11.53 -6.70
N ARG A 152 -12.61 -11.23 -5.69
CA ARG A 152 -12.67 -11.87 -4.36
C ARG A 152 -13.99 -11.53 -3.66
N LEU A 153 -14.39 -10.26 -3.66
CA LEU A 153 -15.66 -9.80 -3.08
C LEU A 153 -16.85 -10.58 -3.66
N PHE A 154 -16.99 -10.65 -4.99
CA PHE A 154 -18.10 -11.37 -5.62
C PHE A 154 -18.03 -12.88 -5.41
N ARG A 155 -16.83 -13.45 -5.24
CA ARG A 155 -16.68 -14.85 -4.86
C ARG A 155 -17.19 -15.09 -3.44
N SER A 156 -16.70 -14.33 -2.47
CA SER A 156 -17.11 -14.41 -1.06
C SER A 156 -18.62 -14.17 -0.89
N TYR A 157 -19.18 -13.20 -1.63
CA TYR A 157 -20.62 -12.97 -1.62
C TYR A 157 -21.43 -14.19 -2.10
N ARG A 158 -21.01 -14.85 -3.19
CA ARG A 158 -21.67 -16.06 -3.68
C ARG A 158 -21.58 -17.21 -2.68
N GLU A 159 -20.42 -17.39 -2.06
CA GLU A 159 -20.17 -18.44 -1.05
C GLU A 159 -21.00 -18.20 0.23
N SER A 160 -21.27 -16.95 0.56
CA SER A 160 -22.16 -16.55 1.67
C SER A 160 -23.67 -16.60 1.33
N PHE A 161 -24.05 -17.17 0.19
CA PHE A 161 -25.44 -17.23 -0.32
C PHE A 161 -26.16 -15.88 -0.39
N GLY A 162 -25.42 -14.79 -0.58
CA GLY A 162 -25.99 -13.46 -0.76
C GLY A 162 -26.76 -12.92 0.44
N PHE A 163 -26.16 -12.98 1.63
CA PHE A 163 -26.79 -12.58 2.91
C PHE A 163 -27.28 -11.12 3.00
N PHE A 164 -26.95 -10.28 2.02
CA PHE A 164 -27.45 -8.91 1.87
C PHE A 164 -27.64 -8.57 0.38
N SER A 165 -28.28 -7.44 0.08
CA SER A 165 -28.45 -7.02 -1.32
C SER A 165 -27.19 -6.33 -1.84
N LEU A 166 -26.42 -6.99 -2.71
CA LEU A 166 -25.28 -6.34 -3.41
C LEU A 166 -25.68 -5.15 -4.27
N ARG A 167 -26.96 -5.00 -4.60
CA ARG A 167 -27.47 -3.84 -5.34
C ARG A 167 -27.11 -2.53 -4.64
N GLN A 168 -27.10 -2.52 -3.30
CA GLN A 168 -26.75 -1.35 -2.49
C GLN A 168 -25.31 -0.86 -2.69
N MET A 169 -24.42 -1.70 -3.25
CA MET A 169 -23.05 -1.29 -3.59
C MET A 169 -23.00 -0.34 -4.79
N PHE A 170 -24.02 -0.35 -5.66
CA PHE A 170 -24.06 0.41 -6.92
C PHE A 170 -25.09 1.56 -6.90
N GLU A 171 -25.77 1.77 -5.78
CA GLU A 171 -26.70 2.87 -5.54
C GLU A 171 -25.96 4.03 -4.84
#